data_AF-A0A7C4LMU7-F1
#
_entry.id   AF-A0A7C4LMU7-F1
#
_cell.length_a   1.000
_cell.length_b   1.000
_cell.length_c   1.000
_cell.angle_alpha   90.00
_cell.angle_beta   90.00
_cell.angle_gamma   90.00
#
_symmetry.space_group_name_H-M   'P 1'
#
loop_
_entity.id
_entity.type
_entity.pdbx_description
1 polymer ?
#
loop_
_entity_poly.entity_id
_entity_poly.type
_entity_poly.pdbx_seq_one_letter_code
_entity_poly.pdbx_strand_id
1 'polypeptide(L)'
;MARWFVGNFHFEHRLADPSAALSVRLQRLDAELAAAWLPVADDRDVVWTPRSIPAEFWDAMAARGFPRVQPAADWRGCPPEALLVPWGWTPELCACRSAQQPPDPQVVRRLNSRRWSAELELAWGTALPGSSICCSLEEVVAAIARLPGIDPVWVIKAEFGMSGRERCLGRGPLATPAVSWTQRRLRRDGVVFLEPWVAPVEEAGLLWEVPRRAPPQLVGVVPMHVDEHGHYRGSWFRGTPPSPRHLSDQPEGAPLNAPGAAQPGGAASWDEAVAATAQVAEMAQRAGYHGPLGIDVMRYRDASGAVRLRPLQDVNARWTMGRLALGWRRWFADPSWGLWWHGPAHELDRGPLAALPEGRVIRTSPGFIDHQPAQLASAVVVRM
;
A
#
# COMPACT_ATOMS: atom_id res chain seq x y z
N MET A 1 17.15 22.52 0.62
CA MET A 1 16.68 22.56 -0.79
C MET A 1 15.17 22.42 -0.77
N ALA A 2 14.44 23.15 -1.62
CA ALA A 2 12.99 22.96 -1.73
C ALA A 2 12.68 21.58 -2.30
N ARG A 3 11.65 20.90 -1.80
CA ARG A 3 11.19 19.62 -2.36
C ARG A 3 9.94 19.83 -3.21
N TRP A 4 9.87 19.09 -4.30
CA TRP A 4 8.75 19.07 -5.23
C TRP A 4 8.12 17.69 -5.22
N PHE A 5 7.01 17.57 -4.49
CA PHE A 5 6.27 16.32 -4.38
C PHE A 5 5.38 16.10 -5.59
N VAL A 6 5.57 14.99 -6.29
CA VAL A 6 4.76 14.61 -7.45
C VAL A 6 3.93 13.39 -7.12
N GLY A 7 2.65 13.61 -6.81
CA GLY A 7 1.67 12.55 -6.56
C GLY A 7 1.22 11.82 -7.83
N ASN A 8 2.13 11.17 -8.56
CA ASN A 8 1.79 10.28 -9.67
C ASN A 8 1.27 8.93 -9.14
N PHE A 9 0.16 8.95 -8.40
CA PHE A 9 -0.45 7.77 -7.76
C PHE A 9 -0.93 6.72 -8.77
N HIS A 10 -1.03 7.09 -10.05
CA HIS A 10 -1.21 6.17 -11.16
C HIS A 10 0.07 5.39 -11.57
N PHE A 11 1.18 5.51 -10.85
CA PHE A 11 2.50 4.95 -11.17
C PHE A 11 2.48 3.49 -11.66
N GLU A 12 1.78 2.58 -10.99
CA GLU A 12 1.74 1.16 -11.37
C GLU A 12 1.01 0.92 -12.69
N HIS A 13 0.06 1.80 -13.03
CA HIS A 13 -0.56 1.77 -14.35
C HIS A 13 0.45 2.11 -15.44
N ARG A 14 1.35 3.07 -15.19
CA ARG A 14 2.46 3.39 -16.11
C ARG A 14 3.50 2.28 -16.18
N LEU A 15 3.69 1.52 -15.11
CA LEU A 15 4.47 0.29 -15.18
C LEU A 15 3.77 -0.76 -16.04
N ALA A 16 2.47 -1.01 -15.88
CA ALA A 16 1.77 -1.98 -16.71
C ALA A 16 1.77 -1.56 -18.20
N ASP A 17 1.51 -0.29 -18.48
CA ASP A 17 1.36 0.25 -19.82
C ASP A 17 1.96 1.67 -19.92
N PRO A 18 3.26 1.79 -20.29
CA PRO A 18 3.95 3.07 -20.35
C PRO A 18 3.35 4.05 -21.37
N SER A 19 2.81 3.54 -22.48
CA SER A 19 2.32 4.35 -23.60
C SER A 19 0.84 4.73 -23.49
N ALA A 20 0.08 4.08 -22.61
CA ALA A 20 -1.33 4.41 -22.40
C ALA A 20 -1.54 5.85 -21.91
N ALA A 21 -2.52 6.51 -22.53
CA ALA A 21 -3.05 7.76 -22.01
C ALA A 21 -3.74 7.52 -20.66
N LEU A 22 -3.55 8.46 -19.71
CA LEU A 22 -4.21 8.37 -18.41
C LEU A 22 -5.71 8.62 -18.57
N SER A 23 -6.51 7.66 -18.11
CA SER A 23 -7.96 7.86 -18.04
C SER A 23 -8.32 9.03 -17.12
N VAL A 24 -9.48 9.65 -17.37
CA VAL A 24 -10.04 10.72 -16.52
C VAL A 24 -10.12 10.28 -15.05
N ARG A 25 -10.42 9.00 -14.80
CA ARG A 25 -10.47 8.41 -13.45
C ARG A 25 -9.10 8.43 -12.77
N LEU A 26 -8.03 8.07 -13.46
CA LEU A 26 -6.67 8.09 -12.90
C LEU A 26 -6.17 9.51 -12.67
N GLN A 27 -6.45 10.44 -13.60
CA GLN A 27 -6.14 11.85 -13.39
C GLN A 27 -6.88 12.44 -12.18
N ARG A 28 -8.14 12.03 -11.97
CA ARG A 28 -8.93 12.43 -10.80
C ARG A 28 -8.34 11.84 -9.51
N LEU A 29 -7.93 10.57 -9.54
CA LEU A 29 -7.26 9.90 -8.42
C LEU A 29 -6.01 10.67 -7.99
N ASP A 30 -5.16 11.08 -8.93
CA ASP A 30 -3.93 11.82 -8.61
C ASP A 30 -4.25 13.15 -7.89
N ALA A 31 -5.26 13.87 -8.36
CA ALA A 31 -5.68 15.13 -7.77
C ALA A 31 -6.27 14.97 -6.36
N GLU A 32 -7.13 13.96 -6.15
CA GLU A 32 -7.77 13.71 -4.85
C GLU A 32 -6.76 13.27 -3.78
N LEU A 33 -5.65 12.64 -4.20
CA LEU A 33 -4.58 12.21 -3.33
C LEU A 33 -3.43 13.23 -3.20
N ALA A 34 -3.46 14.38 -3.88
CA ALA A 34 -2.36 15.35 -3.86
C ALA A 34 -1.99 15.80 -2.43
N ALA A 35 -2.99 16.00 -1.57
CA ALA A 35 -2.79 16.38 -0.16
C ALA A 35 -2.17 15.28 0.72
N ALA A 36 -2.02 14.05 0.21
CA ALA A 36 -1.42 12.93 0.93
C ALA A 36 0.05 13.19 1.33
N TRP A 37 0.74 14.15 0.69
CA TRP A 37 2.13 14.52 1.00
C TRP A 37 2.29 15.38 2.27
N LEU A 38 1.22 15.98 2.79
CA LEU A 38 1.24 16.82 4.00
C LEU A 38 1.99 16.23 5.22
N PRO A 39 1.90 14.93 5.55
CA PRO A 39 2.55 14.39 6.75
C PRO A 39 4.08 14.47 6.70
N VAL A 40 4.68 14.50 5.50
CA VAL A 40 6.13 14.43 5.28
C VAL A 40 6.71 15.71 4.65
N ALA A 41 5.84 16.66 4.31
CA ALA A 41 6.20 17.97 3.78
C ALA A 41 6.64 18.93 4.90
N ASP A 42 7.38 19.97 4.52
CA ASP A 42 7.78 21.10 5.34
C ASP A 42 7.24 22.40 4.71
N ASP A 43 7.36 23.51 5.46
CA ASP A 43 6.96 24.81 4.95
C ASP A 43 7.71 25.17 3.67
N ARG A 44 6.96 25.68 2.69
CA ARG A 44 7.43 26.08 1.35
C ARG A 44 7.82 24.92 0.42
N ASP A 45 7.59 23.67 0.80
CA ASP A 45 7.63 22.60 -0.18
C ASP A 45 6.51 22.75 -1.21
N VAL A 46 6.77 22.27 -2.42
CA VAL A 46 5.83 22.32 -3.53
C VAL A 46 5.12 20.98 -3.66
N VAL A 47 3.80 21.00 -3.82
CA VAL A 47 2.98 19.82 -4.06
C VAL A 47 2.31 19.94 -5.42
N TRP A 48 2.53 18.96 -6.29
CA TRP A 48 1.86 18.89 -7.59
C TRP A 48 0.36 18.63 -7.41
N THR A 49 -0.45 19.53 -7.96
CA THR A 49 -1.91 19.47 -7.97
C THR A 49 -2.38 19.48 -9.43
N PRO A 50 -2.55 18.31 -10.10
CA PRO A 50 -2.92 18.26 -11.52
C PRO A 50 -4.27 18.89 -11.86
N ARG A 51 -5.08 19.15 -10.84
CA ARG A 51 -6.39 19.79 -10.88
C ARG A 51 -6.49 20.78 -9.73
N SER A 52 -7.40 21.74 -9.85
CA SER A 52 -7.52 22.82 -8.87
C SER A 52 -8.03 22.30 -7.53
N ILE A 53 -7.34 22.67 -6.45
CA ILE A 53 -7.73 22.45 -5.06
C ILE A 53 -8.01 23.81 -4.42
N PRO A 54 -9.15 24.01 -3.76
CA PRO A 54 -9.50 25.30 -3.14
C PRO A 54 -8.40 25.80 -2.17
N ALA A 55 -8.07 27.09 -2.23
CA ALA A 55 -7.05 27.69 -1.36
C ALA A 55 -7.42 27.57 0.12
N GLU A 56 -8.72 27.62 0.42
CA GLU A 56 -9.29 27.49 1.76
C GLU A 56 -8.93 26.14 2.40
N PHE A 57 -8.76 25.08 1.61
CA PHE A 57 -8.29 23.80 2.14
C PHE A 57 -6.87 23.92 2.68
N TRP A 58 -5.95 24.50 1.91
CA TRP A 58 -4.55 24.67 2.29
C TRP A 58 -4.39 25.62 3.48
N ASP A 59 -5.10 26.75 3.48
CA ASP A 59 -5.11 27.69 4.59
C ASP A 59 -5.67 27.05 5.87
N ALA A 60 -6.72 26.24 5.75
CA ALA A 60 -7.27 25.53 6.89
C ALA A 60 -6.36 24.41 7.41
N MET A 61 -5.51 23.79 6.57
CA MET A 61 -4.47 22.86 7.04
C MET A 61 -3.37 23.62 7.78
N ALA A 62 -2.88 24.73 7.22
CA ALA A 62 -1.87 25.57 7.86
C ALA A 62 -2.33 26.15 9.20
N ALA A 63 -3.60 26.60 9.29
CA ALA A 63 -4.19 27.10 10.54
C ALA A 63 -4.30 26.03 11.64
N ARG A 64 -4.29 24.73 11.27
CA ARG A 64 -4.24 23.60 12.21
C ARG A 64 -2.81 23.23 12.62
N GLY A 65 -1.81 23.96 12.13
CA GLY A 65 -0.40 23.73 12.43
C GLY A 65 0.30 22.75 11.47
N PHE A 66 -0.35 22.33 10.38
CA PHE A 66 0.31 21.54 9.31
C PHE A 66 1.15 22.46 8.38
N PRO A 67 2.03 21.91 7.53
CA PRO A 67 2.94 22.75 6.73
C PRO A 67 2.18 23.64 5.74
N ARG A 68 2.71 24.85 5.54
CA ARG A 68 2.29 25.74 4.45
C ARG A 68 3.01 25.37 3.16
N VAL A 69 2.45 24.38 2.45
CA VAL A 69 2.92 23.94 1.12
C VAL A 69 2.45 24.89 0.01
N GLN A 70 3.13 24.85 -1.13
CA GLN A 70 2.79 25.60 -2.34
C GLN A 70 2.21 24.65 -3.40
N PRO A 71 0.95 24.81 -3.83
CA PRO A 71 0.41 24.00 -4.92
C PRO A 71 1.03 24.42 -6.26
N ALA A 72 1.36 23.44 -7.11
CA ALA A 72 1.83 23.67 -8.48
C ALA A 72 1.04 22.82 -9.47
N ALA A 73 0.53 23.44 -10.54
CA ALA A 73 -0.25 22.74 -11.56
C ALA A 73 0.60 21.83 -12.46
N ASP A 74 1.86 22.23 -12.73
CA ASP A 74 2.80 21.46 -13.56
C ASP A 74 4.07 21.16 -12.77
N TRP A 75 4.34 19.86 -12.58
CA TRP A 75 5.56 19.41 -11.92
C TRP A 75 6.82 19.69 -12.74
N ARG A 76 6.70 19.94 -14.05
CA ARG A 76 7.84 20.30 -14.93
C ARG A 76 8.45 21.66 -14.60
N GLY A 77 7.76 22.47 -13.79
CA GLY A 77 8.33 23.68 -13.21
C GLY A 77 9.40 23.43 -12.14
N CYS A 78 9.68 22.18 -11.77
CA CYS A 78 10.70 21.84 -10.78
C CYS A 78 12.08 22.36 -11.21
N PRO A 79 12.70 23.25 -10.43
CA PRO A 79 13.97 23.83 -10.80
C PRO A 79 15.12 22.83 -10.56
N PRO A 80 16.25 22.93 -11.30
CA PRO A 80 17.34 21.96 -11.23
C PRO A 80 17.98 21.80 -9.84
N GLU A 81 17.90 22.81 -8.97
CA GLU A 81 18.42 22.80 -7.60
C GLU A 81 17.44 22.22 -6.56
N ALA A 82 16.17 22.02 -6.94
CA ALA A 82 15.17 21.41 -6.08
C ALA A 82 15.26 19.88 -6.12
N LEU A 83 14.75 19.24 -5.07
CA LEU A 83 14.62 17.79 -5.00
C LEU A 83 13.26 17.38 -5.53
N LEU A 84 13.23 16.65 -6.65
CA LEU A 84 12.00 16.03 -7.14
C LEU A 84 11.70 14.76 -6.34
N VAL A 85 10.52 14.69 -5.73
CA VAL A 85 10.08 13.58 -4.88
C VAL A 85 8.79 12.99 -5.47
N PRO A 86 8.89 12.04 -6.43
CA PRO A 86 7.71 11.42 -6.99
C PRO A 86 7.15 10.34 -6.08
N TRP A 87 5.86 10.01 -6.22
CA TRP A 87 5.26 8.84 -5.60
C TRP A 87 6.03 7.59 -6.03
N GLY A 88 6.26 7.43 -7.34
CA GLY A 88 7.16 6.43 -7.92
C GLY A 88 7.86 6.94 -9.18
N TRP A 89 9.06 6.43 -9.46
CA TRP A 89 9.87 6.88 -10.58
C TRP A 89 9.41 6.29 -11.92
N THR A 90 8.86 7.15 -12.80
CA THR A 90 8.55 6.79 -14.19
C THR A 90 9.61 7.35 -15.15
N PRO A 91 9.72 6.83 -16.40
CA PRO A 91 10.68 7.36 -17.38
C PRO A 91 10.61 8.88 -17.59
N GLU A 92 9.40 9.46 -17.57
CA GLU A 92 9.21 10.90 -17.76
C GLU A 92 9.75 11.71 -16.57
N LEU A 93 9.60 11.20 -15.35
CA LEU A 93 10.12 11.83 -14.14
C LEU A 93 11.63 11.65 -14.01
N CYS A 94 12.17 10.51 -14.45
CA CYS A 94 13.62 10.29 -14.51
C CYS A 94 14.31 11.22 -15.50
N ALA A 95 13.60 11.70 -16.54
CA ALA A 95 14.13 12.68 -17.49
C ALA A 95 14.13 14.12 -16.95
N CYS A 96 13.47 14.38 -15.82
CA CYS A 96 13.42 15.71 -15.20
C CYS A 96 14.80 16.09 -14.63
N ARG A 97 15.28 17.28 -14.96
CA ARG A 97 16.50 17.82 -14.36
C ARG A 97 16.18 18.35 -12.97
N SER A 98 16.66 17.65 -11.95
CA SER A 98 16.54 18.05 -10.55
C SER A 98 17.81 17.67 -9.78
N ALA A 99 17.95 18.13 -8.53
CA ALA A 99 19.07 17.78 -7.67
C ALA A 99 19.01 16.31 -7.22
N GLN A 100 17.86 15.65 -7.41
CA GLN A 100 17.68 14.24 -7.09
C GLN A 100 18.07 13.37 -8.30
N GLN A 101 19.06 12.51 -8.11
CA GLN A 101 19.44 11.54 -9.14
C GLN A 101 18.46 10.34 -9.11
N PRO A 102 17.71 10.06 -10.19
CA PRO A 102 16.75 8.96 -10.22
C PRO A 102 17.43 7.59 -10.22
N PRO A 103 16.73 6.52 -9.78
CA PRO A 103 17.10 5.14 -10.09
C PRO A 103 16.85 4.80 -11.56
N ASP A 104 17.44 3.72 -12.04
CA ASP A 104 17.16 3.19 -13.37
C ASP A 104 15.68 2.75 -13.46
N PRO A 105 14.88 3.29 -14.42
CA PRO A 105 13.49 2.89 -14.60
C PRO A 105 13.28 1.37 -14.77
N GLN A 106 14.23 0.64 -15.35
CA GLN A 106 14.14 -0.81 -15.52
C GLN A 106 14.25 -1.52 -14.17
N VAL A 107 15.11 -1.04 -13.27
CA VAL A 107 15.24 -1.55 -11.91
C VAL A 107 13.96 -1.29 -11.13
N VAL A 108 13.41 -0.07 -11.22
CA VAL A 108 12.13 0.29 -10.59
C VAL A 108 11.01 -0.62 -11.08
N ARG A 109 10.90 -0.83 -12.40
CA ARG A 109 9.91 -1.73 -13.00
C ARG A 109 10.08 -3.16 -12.48
N ARG A 110 11.31 -3.69 -12.49
CA ARG A 110 11.61 -5.04 -12.03
C ARG A 110 11.20 -5.27 -10.57
N LEU A 111 11.56 -4.35 -9.68
CA LEU A 111 11.27 -4.48 -8.25
C LEU A 111 9.78 -4.37 -7.91
N ASN A 112 9.00 -3.65 -8.73
CA ASN A 112 7.54 -3.59 -8.60
C ASN A 112 6.81 -4.70 -9.40
N SER A 113 7.53 -5.62 -10.05
CA SER A 113 6.92 -6.75 -10.74
C SER A 113 6.58 -7.85 -9.74
N ARG A 114 5.35 -8.33 -9.78
CA ARG A 114 4.94 -9.50 -9.00
C ARG A 114 5.68 -10.77 -9.39
N ARG A 115 6.26 -10.82 -10.60
CA ARG A 115 7.15 -11.90 -11.00
C ARG A 115 8.34 -11.99 -10.06
N TRP A 116 8.95 -10.85 -9.78
CA TRP A 116 10.14 -10.79 -8.95
C TRP A 116 9.85 -11.21 -7.50
N SER A 117 8.76 -10.73 -6.89
CA SER A 117 8.38 -11.17 -5.54
C SER A 117 7.98 -12.64 -5.49
N ALA A 118 7.21 -13.13 -6.47
CA ALA A 118 6.80 -14.54 -6.52
C ALA A 118 7.99 -15.50 -6.71
N GLU A 119 8.96 -15.14 -7.55
CA GLU A 119 10.20 -15.92 -7.72
C GLU A 119 10.99 -16.02 -6.41
N LEU A 120 11.08 -14.93 -5.64
CA LEU A 120 11.72 -14.92 -4.32
C LEU A 120 10.96 -15.78 -3.32
N GLU A 121 9.63 -15.63 -3.24
CA GLU A 121 8.80 -16.43 -2.34
C GLU A 121 8.96 -17.94 -2.61
N LEU A 122 9.02 -18.34 -3.89
CA LEU A 122 9.26 -19.73 -4.28
C LEU A 122 10.68 -20.18 -3.92
N ALA A 123 11.69 -19.37 -4.20
CA ALA A 123 13.09 -19.70 -3.90
C ALA A 123 13.37 -19.82 -2.40
N TRP A 124 12.66 -19.04 -1.57
CA TRP A 124 12.80 -19.06 -0.11
C TRP A 124 11.85 -20.06 0.56
N GLY A 125 10.95 -20.70 -0.18
CA GLY A 125 9.94 -21.59 0.38
C GLY A 125 8.91 -20.88 1.27
N THR A 126 8.70 -19.57 1.04
CA THR A 126 7.78 -18.73 1.82
C THR A 126 6.49 -18.42 1.07
N ALA A 127 6.36 -18.86 -0.19
CA ALA A 127 5.13 -18.75 -0.96
C ALA A 127 3.97 -19.46 -0.27
N LEU A 128 2.76 -18.94 -0.45
CA LEU A 128 1.56 -19.67 0.00
C LEU A 128 1.52 -21.06 -0.65
N PRO A 129 1.21 -22.13 0.11
CA PRO A 129 1.14 -23.49 -0.43
C PRO A 129 0.15 -23.58 -1.60
N GLY A 130 0.63 -23.96 -2.78
CA GLY A 130 -0.17 -24.04 -4.01
C GLY A 130 -0.11 -22.80 -4.89
N SER A 131 0.60 -21.74 -4.49
CA SER A 131 0.89 -20.61 -5.37
C SER A 131 1.63 -21.07 -6.62
N SER A 132 1.38 -20.42 -7.76
CA SER A 132 1.99 -20.75 -9.05
C SER A 132 2.14 -19.51 -9.93
N ILE A 133 3.26 -19.46 -10.64
CA ILE A 133 3.46 -18.54 -11.76
C ILE A 133 2.99 -19.27 -13.02
N CYS A 134 2.06 -18.68 -13.77
CA CYS A 134 1.47 -19.32 -14.95
C CYS A 134 1.61 -18.41 -16.18
N CYS A 135 2.07 -18.99 -17.28
CA CYS A 135 2.30 -18.34 -18.57
C CYS A 135 1.26 -18.74 -19.63
N SER A 136 0.34 -19.65 -19.30
CA SER A 136 -0.76 -20.08 -20.18
C SER A 136 -2.05 -20.32 -19.40
N LEU A 137 -3.18 -20.41 -20.12
CA LEU A 137 -4.47 -20.71 -19.50
C LEU A 137 -4.50 -22.15 -18.98
N GLU A 138 -3.85 -23.06 -19.71
CA GLU A 138 -3.71 -24.47 -19.37
C GLU A 138 -2.95 -24.64 -18.05
N GLU A 139 -1.86 -23.88 -17.86
CA GLU A 139 -1.11 -23.87 -16.60
C GLU A 139 -1.96 -23.38 -15.43
N VAL A 140 -2.77 -22.34 -15.63
CA VAL A 140 -3.69 -21.83 -14.61
C VAL A 140 -4.72 -22.89 -14.21
N VAL A 141 -5.35 -23.55 -15.19
CA VAL A 141 -6.33 -24.61 -14.93
C VAL A 141 -5.67 -25.78 -14.18
N ALA A 142 -4.48 -26.20 -14.61
CA ALA A 142 -3.73 -27.27 -13.95
C ALA A 142 -3.31 -26.88 -12.53
N ALA A 143 -2.94 -25.62 -12.29
CA ALA A 143 -2.57 -25.13 -10.97
C ALA A 143 -3.78 -25.06 -10.02
N ILE A 144 -4.94 -24.59 -10.49
CA ILE A 144 -6.19 -24.61 -9.72
C ILE A 144 -6.57 -26.04 -9.32
N ALA A 145 -6.42 -27.00 -10.24
CA ALA A 145 -6.71 -28.41 -9.96
C ALA A 145 -5.79 -29.04 -8.91
N ARG A 146 -4.61 -28.45 -8.64
CA ARG A 146 -3.67 -28.89 -7.60
C ARG A 146 -3.90 -28.21 -6.25
N LEU A 147 -4.75 -27.19 -6.17
CA LEU A 147 -5.04 -26.53 -4.91
C LEU A 147 -5.74 -27.50 -3.95
N PRO A 148 -5.44 -27.44 -2.65
CA PRO A 148 -6.05 -28.33 -1.67
C PRO A 148 -7.54 -28.00 -1.46
N GLY A 149 -8.36 -29.04 -1.26
CA GLY A 149 -9.78 -28.93 -0.96
C GLY A 149 -10.69 -29.24 -2.15
N ILE A 150 -11.97 -29.57 -1.86
CA ILE A 150 -12.98 -29.93 -2.88
C ILE A 150 -13.43 -28.70 -3.69
N ASP A 151 -13.32 -27.51 -3.11
CA ASP A 151 -13.75 -26.25 -3.72
C ASP A 151 -12.81 -25.10 -3.32
N PRO A 152 -11.58 -25.09 -3.86
CA PRO A 152 -10.55 -24.15 -3.43
C PRO A 152 -10.95 -22.73 -3.82
N VAL A 153 -10.77 -21.80 -2.88
CA VAL A 153 -10.88 -20.36 -3.17
C VAL A 153 -9.49 -19.86 -3.56
N TRP A 154 -9.42 -19.09 -4.63
CA TRP A 154 -8.16 -18.66 -5.22
C TRP A 154 -8.27 -17.24 -5.77
N VAL A 155 -7.10 -16.61 -5.94
CA VAL A 155 -6.97 -15.33 -6.61
C VAL A 155 -5.92 -15.43 -7.71
N ILE A 156 -6.24 -14.91 -8.89
CA ILE A 156 -5.29 -14.70 -9.99
C ILE A 156 -4.94 -13.22 -10.01
N LYS A 157 -3.64 -12.89 -9.97
CA LYS A 157 -3.13 -11.53 -10.00
C LYS A 157 -2.35 -11.27 -11.30
N ALA A 158 -2.40 -10.04 -11.80
CA ALA A 158 -1.57 -9.58 -12.91
C ALA A 158 -0.13 -9.29 -12.45
N GLU A 159 0.80 -9.07 -13.38
CA GLU A 159 2.20 -8.73 -13.06
C GLU A 159 2.33 -7.40 -12.33
N PHE A 160 1.68 -6.36 -12.85
CA PHE A 160 1.62 -5.04 -12.21
C PHE A 160 0.19 -4.79 -11.74
N GLY A 161 0.05 -4.53 -10.44
CA GLY A 161 -1.25 -4.28 -9.79
C GLY A 161 -1.21 -3.04 -8.93
N MET A 162 -2.37 -2.47 -8.62
CA MET A 162 -2.51 -1.23 -7.86
C MET A 162 -3.62 -1.37 -6.82
N SER A 163 -3.30 -1.24 -5.52
CA SER A 163 -4.28 -1.16 -4.42
C SER A 163 -5.38 -2.24 -4.48
N GLY A 164 -5.00 -3.52 -4.64
CA GLY A 164 -5.96 -4.63 -4.71
C GLY A 164 -6.78 -4.72 -6.01
N ARG A 165 -6.48 -3.88 -7.01
CA ARG A 165 -6.97 -4.00 -8.40
C ARG A 165 -6.08 -4.95 -9.20
N GLU A 166 -6.47 -5.23 -10.44
CA GLU A 166 -5.72 -6.14 -11.33
C GLU A 166 -5.61 -7.57 -10.75
N ARG A 167 -6.70 -8.03 -10.13
CA ARG A 167 -6.87 -9.41 -9.67
C ARG A 167 -8.26 -9.95 -10.02
N CYS A 168 -8.39 -11.27 -10.05
CA CYS A 168 -9.64 -12.01 -10.22
C CYS A 168 -9.74 -13.06 -9.12
N LEU A 169 -10.78 -12.96 -8.28
CA LEU A 169 -11.10 -13.95 -7.25
C LEU A 169 -12.03 -15.02 -7.84
N GLY A 170 -11.81 -16.28 -7.49
CA GLY A 170 -12.67 -17.38 -7.88
C GLY A 170 -12.69 -18.51 -6.87
N ARG A 171 -13.53 -19.50 -7.15
CA ARG A 171 -13.80 -20.66 -6.31
C ARG A 171 -14.03 -21.87 -7.21
N GLY A 172 -13.42 -23.00 -6.87
CA GLY A 172 -13.52 -24.23 -7.64
C GLY A 172 -12.79 -24.12 -9.00
N PRO A 173 -13.25 -24.84 -10.04
CA PRO A 173 -12.68 -24.76 -11.38
C PRO A 173 -12.72 -23.36 -11.99
N LEU A 174 -11.82 -23.09 -12.94
CA LEU A 174 -11.78 -21.81 -13.63
C LEU A 174 -13.02 -21.63 -14.52
N ALA A 175 -13.87 -20.66 -14.19
CA ALA A 175 -15.11 -20.35 -14.92
C ALA A 175 -15.06 -18.99 -15.64
N THR A 176 -15.97 -18.77 -16.59
CA THR A 176 -16.24 -17.43 -17.17
C THR A 176 -16.95 -16.60 -16.11
N PRO A 177 -16.45 -15.42 -15.65
CA PRO A 177 -15.63 -14.42 -16.33
C PRO A 177 -14.11 -14.46 -16.07
N ALA A 178 -13.63 -15.32 -15.17
CA ALA A 178 -12.22 -15.40 -14.82
C ALA A 178 -11.34 -15.81 -16.01
N VAL A 179 -11.81 -16.76 -16.85
CA VAL A 179 -11.13 -17.14 -18.10
C VAL A 179 -10.82 -15.92 -18.97
N SER A 180 -11.83 -15.09 -19.25
CA SER A 180 -11.70 -13.91 -20.10
C SER A 180 -10.75 -12.88 -19.50
N TRP A 181 -10.75 -12.72 -18.18
CA TRP A 181 -9.82 -11.83 -17.49
C TRP A 181 -8.37 -12.35 -17.58
N THR A 182 -8.15 -13.62 -17.26
CA THR A 182 -6.84 -14.29 -17.30
C THR A 182 -6.24 -14.25 -18.70
N GLN A 183 -7.01 -14.59 -19.74
CA GLN A 183 -6.55 -14.53 -21.12
C GLN A 183 -6.13 -13.12 -21.55
N ARG A 184 -6.86 -12.07 -21.11
CA ARG A 184 -6.46 -10.68 -21.40
C ARG A 184 -5.13 -10.33 -20.74
N ARG A 185 -4.90 -10.77 -19.50
CA ARG A 185 -3.64 -10.52 -18.79
C ARG A 185 -2.48 -11.32 -19.37
N LEU A 186 -2.68 -12.60 -19.67
CA LEU A 186 -1.70 -13.43 -20.38
C LEU A 186 -1.30 -12.83 -21.74
N ARG A 187 -2.25 -12.32 -22.54
CA ARG A 187 -1.93 -11.64 -23.80
C ARG A 187 -1.12 -10.35 -23.62
N ARG A 188 -1.35 -9.61 -22.53
CA ARG A 188 -0.68 -8.33 -22.26
C ARG A 188 0.72 -8.54 -21.66
N ASP A 189 0.81 -9.40 -20.64
CA ASP A 189 1.96 -9.52 -19.75
C ASP A 189 2.74 -10.83 -19.96
N GLY A 190 2.15 -11.81 -20.64
CA GLY A 190 2.71 -13.15 -20.79
C GLY A 190 2.70 -13.99 -19.51
N VAL A 191 2.16 -13.46 -18.40
CA VAL A 191 2.19 -14.12 -17.09
C VAL A 191 1.01 -13.70 -16.21
N VAL A 192 0.57 -14.62 -15.34
CA VAL A 192 -0.31 -14.36 -14.19
C VAL A 192 0.16 -15.16 -12.98
N PHE A 193 -0.32 -14.77 -11.80
CA PHE A 193 0.07 -15.36 -10.52
C PHE A 193 -1.16 -15.93 -9.84
N LEU A 194 -1.24 -17.26 -9.71
CA LEU A 194 -2.27 -17.92 -8.93
C LEU A 194 -1.81 -18.03 -7.48
N GLU A 195 -2.66 -17.62 -6.54
CA GLU A 195 -2.47 -17.84 -5.11
C GLU A 195 -3.75 -18.45 -4.50
N PRO A 196 -3.64 -19.34 -3.51
CA PRO A 196 -4.78 -19.71 -2.68
C PRO A 196 -5.29 -18.48 -1.93
N TRP A 197 -6.61 -18.39 -1.76
CA TRP A 197 -7.22 -17.34 -0.95
C TRP A 197 -7.22 -17.75 0.52
N VAL A 198 -6.39 -17.10 1.31
CA VAL A 198 -6.20 -17.38 2.75
C VAL A 198 -6.90 -16.33 3.61
N ALA A 199 -7.17 -16.68 4.88
CA ALA A 199 -7.75 -15.75 5.84
C ALA A 199 -6.65 -14.93 6.53
N PRO A 200 -6.50 -13.62 6.24
CA PRO A 200 -5.53 -12.79 6.94
C PRO A 200 -5.91 -12.65 8.41
N VAL A 201 -4.88 -12.67 9.28
CA VAL A 201 -4.96 -12.36 10.71
C VAL A 201 -4.58 -10.91 10.94
N GLU A 202 -3.45 -10.50 10.35
CA GLU A 202 -2.97 -9.12 10.35
C GLU A 202 -2.03 -8.90 9.16
N GLU A 203 -2.00 -7.66 8.67
CA GLU A 203 -1.17 -7.22 7.55
C GLU A 203 -0.36 -5.99 7.97
N ALA A 204 0.87 -5.89 7.48
CA ALA A 204 1.74 -4.74 7.75
C ALA A 204 2.61 -4.40 6.54
N GLY A 205 2.95 -3.12 6.40
CA GLY A 205 4.02 -2.68 5.52
C GLY A 205 5.32 -2.56 6.29
N LEU A 206 6.37 -3.28 5.88
CA LEU A 206 7.73 -3.06 6.35
C LEU A 206 8.39 -2.04 5.44
N LEU A 207 8.71 -0.87 6.03
CA LEU A 207 9.11 0.30 5.28
C LEU A 207 10.60 0.52 5.42
N TRP A 208 11.30 0.43 4.31
CA TRP A 208 12.75 0.59 4.21
C TRP A 208 13.10 1.90 3.51
N GLU A 209 14.22 2.50 3.92
CA GLU A 209 14.95 3.49 3.14
C GLU A 209 16.17 2.79 2.53
N VAL A 210 16.33 2.88 1.20
CA VAL A 210 17.46 2.30 0.49
C VAL A 210 18.39 3.43 0.02
N PRO A 211 19.43 3.81 0.78
CA PRO A 211 20.37 4.83 0.33
C PRO A 211 21.34 4.27 -0.73
N ARG A 212 22.05 5.13 -1.46
CA ARG A 212 23.00 4.70 -2.51
C ARG A 212 24.31 4.09 -1.97
N ARG A 213 24.76 4.52 -0.78
CA ARG A 213 26.13 4.28 -0.28
C ARG A 213 26.20 3.83 1.19
N ALA A 214 25.05 3.51 1.79
CA ALA A 214 24.96 3.01 3.17
C ALA A 214 24.03 1.79 3.19
N PRO A 215 24.04 0.96 4.24
CA PRO A 215 23.09 -0.14 4.34
C PRO A 215 21.63 0.35 4.33
N PRO A 216 20.68 -0.44 3.78
CA PRO A 216 19.26 -0.16 3.92
C PRO A 216 18.84 -0.03 5.38
N GLN A 217 17.89 0.86 5.65
CA GLN A 217 17.43 1.17 7.00
C GLN A 217 15.93 0.89 7.13
N LEU A 218 15.54 0.11 8.15
CA LEU A 218 14.14 -0.04 8.51
C LEU A 218 13.64 1.28 9.11
N VAL A 219 12.64 1.89 8.49
CA VAL A 219 12.00 3.13 8.97
C VAL A 219 10.78 2.82 9.84
N GLY A 220 10.11 1.70 9.59
CA GLY A 220 9.08 1.23 10.51
C GLY A 220 8.30 0.03 10.00
N VAL A 221 7.63 -0.62 10.95
CA VAL A 221 6.59 -1.62 10.70
C VAL A 221 5.25 -0.93 10.88
N VAL A 222 4.41 -0.94 9.85
CA VAL A 222 3.16 -0.17 9.80
C VAL A 222 1.98 -1.11 9.60
N PRO A 223 1.22 -1.42 10.66
CA PRO A 223 0.02 -2.23 10.53
C PRO A 223 -1.00 -1.59 9.59
N MET A 224 -1.62 -2.40 8.74
CA MET A 224 -2.67 -1.97 7.82
C MET A 224 -4.03 -2.08 8.51
N HIS A 225 -4.87 -1.07 8.31
CA HIS A 225 -6.28 -1.14 8.65
C HIS A 225 -7.04 -1.63 7.42
N VAL A 226 -7.69 -2.78 7.55
CA VAL A 226 -8.53 -3.38 6.52
C VAL A 226 -9.97 -3.46 7.01
N ASP A 227 -10.94 -3.30 6.10
CA ASP A 227 -12.34 -3.54 6.43
C ASP A 227 -12.68 -5.04 6.46
N GLU A 228 -13.92 -5.35 6.84
CA GLU A 228 -14.43 -6.74 6.91
C GLU A 228 -14.41 -7.49 5.56
N HIS A 229 -14.32 -6.75 4.45
CA HIS A 229 -14.23 -7.28 3.10
C HIS A 229 -12.76 -7.44 2.64
N GLY A 230 -11.79 -7.09 3.49
CA GLY A 230 -10.36 -7.15 3.18
C GLY A 230 -9.88 -6.01 2.28
N HIS A 231 -10.59 -4.88 2.22
CA HIS A 231 -10.08 -3.70 1.54
C HIS A 231 -9.22 -2.86 2.47
N TYR A 232 -8.09 -2.38 1.97
CA TYR A 232 -7.24 -1.41 2.67
C TYR A 232 -8.00 -0.09 2.91
N ARG A 233 -8.08 0.32 4.18
CA ARG A 233 -8.75 1.53 4.68
C ARG A 233 -7.83 2.47 5.45
N GLY A 234 -6.55 2.16 5.61
CA GLY A 234 -5.66 3.02 6.38
C GLY A 234 -4.40 2.35 6.89
N SER A 235 -3.56 3.15 7.53
CA SER A 235 -2.32 2.69 8.16
C SER A 235 -2.23 3.22 9.59
N TRP A 236 -1.94 2.32 10.52
CA TRP A 236 -1.71 2.68 11.92
C TRP A 236 -0.31 3.26 12.06
N PHE A 237 -0.23 4.54 12.39
CA PHE A 237 1.05 5.19 12.66
C PHE A 237 1.41 5.14 14.14
N ARG A 238 0.48 4.84 15.05
CA ARG A 238 0.77 4.62 16.48
C ARG A 238 -0.26 3.67 17.09
N GLY A 239 0.19 2.88 18.06
CA GLY A 239 -0.63 1.82 18.66
C GLY A 239 -0.77 0.61 17.73
N THR A 240 -1.46 -0.41 18.22
CA THR A 240 -1.83 -1.61 17.46
C THR A 240 -3.29 -1.52 17.03
N PRO A 241 -3.65 -2.04 15.84
CA PRO A 241 -5.05 -2.20 15.48
C PRO A 241 -5.81 -2.96 16.58
N PRO A 242 -7.04 -2.56 16.95
CA PRO A 242 -7.91 -3.47 17.64
C PRO A 242 -8.11 -4.70 16.75
N SER A 243 -7.81 -5.90 17.28
CA SER A 243 -7.93 -7.16 16.54
C SER A 243 -9.33 -7.28 15.91
N PRO A 244 -9.45 -7.42 14.57
CA PRO A 244 -10.75 -7.42 13.89
C PRO A 244 -11.69 -8.58 14.22
N ARG A 245 -11.29 -9.58 15.03
CA ARG A 245 -12.07 -10.83 15.22
C ARG A 245 -12.32 -11.28 16.66
N HIS A 246 -12.00 -10.47 17.67
CA HIS A 246 -12.41 -10.81 19.05
C HIS A 246 -13.89 -10.51 19.37
N LEU A 247 -14.67 -10.03 18.39
CA LEU A 247 -16.10 -9.74 18.56
C LEU A 247 -17.04 -10.88 18.11
N SER A 248 -16.58 -11.85 17.30
CA SER A 248 -17.46 -12.92 16.78
C SER A 248 -17.11 -14.34 17.22
N ASP A 249 -15.91 -14.59 17.76
CA ASP A 249 -15.44 -15.95 18.10
C ASP A 249 -15.37 -16.23 19.62
N GLN A 250 -16.10 -15.45 20.44
CA GLN A 250 -16.36 -15.85 21.82
C GLN A 250 -17.54 -16.83 21.82
N PRO A 251 -17.36 -18.14 22.14
CA PRO A 251 -18.51 -18.96 22.48
C PRO A 251 -19.22 -18.31 23.67
N GLU A 252 -20.53 -18.06 23.53
CA GLU A 252 -21.36 -17.56 24.64
C GLU A 252 -21.14 -18.44 25.88
N GLY A 253 -20.59 -17.86 26.95
CA GLY A 253 -20.50 -18.51 28.26
C GLY A 253 -19.11 -18.92 28.77
N ALA A 254 -18.00 -18.55 28.14
CA ALA A 254 -16.68 -18.77 28.75
C ALA A 254 -16.43 -17.80 29.94
N PRO A 255 -16.15 -18.29 31.16
CA PRO A 255 -15.94 -17.42 32.31
C PRO A 255 -14.68 -16.56 32.14
N LEU A 256 -14.82 -15.26 32.43
CA LEU A 256 -13.84 -14.18 32.29
C LEU A 256 -12.52 -14.35 33.07
N ASN A 257 -12.30 -15.46 33.78
CA ASN A 257 -11.12 -15.69 34.61
C ASN A 257 -10.68 -17.16 34.57
N ALA A 258 -10.11 -17.60 33.44
CA ALA A 258 -9.29 -18.82 33.42
C ALA A 258 -7.81 -18.41 33.51
N PRO A 259 -7.08 -18.74 34.60
CA PRO A 259 -5.64 -18.54 34.66
C PRO A 259 -4.97 -19.54 33.71
N GLY A 260 -4.65 -19.06 32.51
CA GLY A 260 -4.13 -19.89 31.41
C GLY A 260 -4.37 -19.32 30.02
N ALA A 261 -5.28 -18.34 29.86
CA ALA A 261 -5.31 -17.52 28.65
C ALA A 261 -4.09 -16.59 28.68
N ALA A 262 -3.14 -16.83 27.78
CA ALA A 262 -2.10 -15.85 27.48
C ALA A 262 -2.77 -14.49 27.31
N GLN A 263 -2.35 -13.51 28.10
CA GLN A 263 -2.75 -12.13 27.86
C GLN A 263 -2.52 -11.82 26.38
N PRO A 264 -3.41 -11.10 25.67
CA PRO A 264 -3.05 -10.50 24.39
C PRO A 264 -2.11 -9.32 24.67
N GLY A 265 -0.93 -9.65 25.19
CA GLY A 265 0.18 -8.77 25.50
C GLY A 265 1.33 -9.13 24.57
N GLY A 266 1.72 -8.14 23.74
CA GLY A 266 2.80 -8.26 22.77
C GLY A 266 2.26 -8.71 21.42
N ALA A 267 2.20 -7.79 20.45
CA ALA A 267 2.19 -8.19 19.05
C ALA A 267 3.32 -9.19 18.86
N ALA A 268 3.02 -10.38 18.34
CA ALA A 268 4.08 -11.31 17.96
C ALA A 268 5.07 -10.54 17.08
N SER A 269 6.32 -10.49 17.51
CA SER A 269 7.32 -9.62 16.89
C SER A 269 7.42 -9.90 15.39
N TRP A 270 7.53 -8.87 14.56
CA TRP A 270 7.72 -9.02 13.11
C TRP A 270 9.17 -9.36 12.74
N ASP A 271 10.00 -9.81 13.68
CA ASP A 271 11.45 -10.02 13.50
C ASP A 271 11.80 -10.91 12.31
N GLU A 272 11.08 -12.02 12.13
CA GLU A 272 11.32 -12.91 10.98
C GLU A 272 11.02 -12.22 9.64
N ALA A 273 9.94 -11.43 9.59
CA ALA A 273 9.62 -10.62 8.41
C ALA A 273 10.63 -9.48 8.23
N VAL A 274 11.11 -8.86 9.30
CA VAL A 274 12.16 -7.83 9.25
C VAL A 274 13.45 -8.42 8.67
N ALA A 275 13.87 -9.60 9.11
CA ALA A 275 15.05 -10.27 8.59
C ALA A 275 14.91 -10.61 7.08
N ALA A 276 13.78 -11.18 6.68
CA ALA A 276 13.52 -11.51 5.28
C ALA A 276 13.47 -10.25 4.39
N THR A 277 12.77 -9.20 4.83
CA THR A 277 12.63 -7.96 4.06
C THR A 277 13.92 -7.12 4.05
N ALA A 278 14.80 -7.26 5.04
CA ALA A 278 16.14 -6.68 5.00
C ALA A 278 16.93 -7.26 3.80
N GLN A 279 16.87 -8.57 3.58
CA GLN A 279 17.51 -9.21 2.43
C GLN A 279 16.93 -8.68 1.11
N VAL A 280 15.61 -8.49 1.01
CA VAL A 280 14.97 -7.87 -0.16
C VAL A 280 15.48 -6.45 -0.39
N ALA A 281 15.61 -5.65 0.66
CA ALA A 281 16.10 -4.27 0.58
C ALA A 281 17.57 -4.22 0.10
N GLU A 282 18.43 -5.13 0.58
CA GLU A 282 19.79 -5.25 0.08
C GLU A 282 19.85 -5.72 -1.38
N MET A 283 18.97 -6.64 -1.79
CA MET A 283 18.87 -7.07 -3.19
C MET A 283 18.44 -5.92 -4.10
N ALA A 284 17.47 -5.10 -3.67
CA ALA A 284 17.08 -3.89 -4.37
C ALA A 284 18.26 -2.91 -4.51
N GLN A 285 19.00 -2.68 -3.43
CA GLN A 285 20.20 -1.83 -3.45
C GLN A 285 21.26 -2.33 -4.44
N ARG A 286 21.59 -3.64 -4.40
CA ARG A 286 22.54 -4.27 -5.31
C ARG A 286 22.10 -4.19 -6.78
N ALA A 287 20.79 -4.20 -7.03
CA ALA A 287 20.23 -3.97 -8.35
C ALA A 287 20.32 -2.51 -8.81
N GLY A 288 20.79 -1.58 -7.97
CA GLY A 288 20.93 -0.16 -8.29
C GLY A 288 19.73 0.70 -7.90
N TYR A 289 18.78 0.16 -7.12
CA TYR A 289 17.68 0.94 -6.57
C TYR A 289 18.15 1.78 -5.37
N HIS A 290 17.60 2.98 -5.27
CA HIS A 290 17.68 3.81 -4.07
C HIS A 290 16.40 4.63 -3.93
N GLY A 291 16.01 4.85 -2.67
CA GLY A 291 14.76 5.52 -2.30
C GLY A 291 13.89 4.66 -1.38
N PRO A 292 12.61 5.04 -1.22
CA PRO A 292 11.69 4.34 -0.33
C PRO A 292 11.28 2.98 -0.90
N LEU A 293 11.31 1.94 -0.06
CA LEU A 293 10.90 0.59 -0.41
C LEU A 293 9.89 0.08 0.63
N GLY A 294 8.64 -0.16 0.23
CA GLY A 294 7.63 -0.79 1.08
C GLY A 294 7.45 -2.25 0.71
N ILE A 295 7.46 -3.14 1.71
CA ILE A 295 7.22 -4.57 1.49
C ILE A 295 6.03 -4.99 2.34
N ASP A 296 5.00 -5.49 1.67
CA ASP A 296 3.79 -5.94 2.32
C ASP A 296 4.00 -7.36 2.86
N VAL A 297 3.60 -7.57 4.11
CA VAL A 297 3.70 -8.84 4.82
C VAL A 297 2.38 -9.15 5.51
N MET A 298 2.12 -10.42 5.74
CA MET A 298 0.91 -10.82 6.46
C MET A 298 1.14 -12.02 7.37
N ARG A 299 0.36 -12.09 8.44
CA ARG A 299 0.06 -13.35 9.11
C ARG A 299 -1.31 -13.82 8.66
N TYR A 300 -1.44 -15.11 8.41
CA TYR A 300 -2.69 -15.70 7.91
C TYR A 300 -2.96 -17.04 8.60
N ARG A 301 -4.22 -17.48 8.59
CA ARG A 301 -4.58 -18.84 9.00
C ARG A 301 -4.48 -19.78 7.81
N ASP A 302 -3.71 -20.83 7.95
CA ASP A 302 -3.66 -21.91 6.96
C ASP A 302 -4.91 -22.81 7.05
N ALA A 303 -5.00 -23.82 6.17
CA ALA A 303 -6.14 -24.75 6.13
C ALA A 303 -6.31 -25.58 7.42
N SER A 304 -5.28 -25.69 8.25
CA SER A 304 -5.34 -26.34 9.58
C SER A 304 -5.77 -25.37 10.70
N GLY A 305 -5.92 -24.08 10.38
CA GLY A 305 -6.22 -23.01 11.34
C GLY A 305 -4.98 -22.43 12.03
N ALA A 306 -3.78 -22.98 11.75
CA ALA A 306 -2.53 -22.49 12.31
C ALA A 306 -2.16 -21.13 11.71
N VAL A 307 -1.65 -20.24 12.56
CA VAL A 307 -1.15 -18.93 12.11
C VAL A 307 0.21 -19.12 11.47
N ARG A 308 0.36 -18.65 10.23
CA ARG A 308 1.58 -18.67 9.43
C ARG A 308 1.99 -17.26 9.06
N LEU A 309 3.29 -17.05 8.87
CA LEU A 309 3.86 -15.81 8.35
C LEU A 309 4.07 -15.93 6.84
N ARG A 310 3.61 -14.93 6.09
CA ARG A 310 4.06 -14.65 4.72
C ARG A 310 4.92 -13.37 4.78
N PRO A 311 6.26 -13.50 4.82
CA PRO A 311 7.17 -12.39 5.06
C PRO A 311 7.41 -11.51 3.80
N LEU A 312 6.86 -11.91 2.66
CA LEU A 312 7.00 -11.22 1.39
C LEU A 312 5.72 -11.46 0.58
N GLN A 313 4.90 -10.43 0.39
CA GLN A 313 3.71 -10.52 -0.47
C GLN A 313 3.87 -9.65 -1.71
N ASP A 314 4.10 -8.36 -1.53
CA ASP A 314 4.28 -7.40 -2.61
C ASP A 314 5.42 -6.45 -2.27
N VAL A 315 6.29 -6.17 -3.26
CA VAL A 315 7.37 -5.19 -3.13
C VAL A 315 7.01 -3.93 -3.90
N ASN A 316 7.10 -2.80 -3.21
CA ASN A 316 6.74 -1.48 -3.71
C ASN A 316 7.98 -0.58 -3.67
N ALA A 317 8.72 -0.49 -4.78
CA ALA A 317 9.91 0.36 -4.90
C ALA A 317 9.51 1.82 -5.19
N ARG A 318 8.75 2.39 -4.25
CA ARG A 318 8.11 3.71 -4.30
C ARG A 318 7.65 4.15 -2.91
N TRP A 319 7.17 5.39 -2.80
CA TRP A 319 6.44 5.80 -1.60
C TRP A 319 5.16 4.97 -1.44
N THR A 320 4.75 4.75 -0.18
CA THR A 320 3.53 4.02 0.17
C THR A 320 2.68 4.84 1.13
N MET A 321 1.39 4.52 1.23
CA MET A 321 0.50 5.20 2.18
C MET A 321 0.95 4.96 3.62
N GLY A 322 1.47 3.77 3.92
CA GLY A 322 2.08 3.48 5.23
C GLY A 322 3.29 4.37 5.53
N ARG A 323 4.13 4.66 4.52
CA ARG A 323 5.29 5.56 4.68
C ARG A 323 4.87 7.00 4.96
N LEU A 324 3.83 7.48 4.28
CA LEU A 324 3.25 8.78 4.56
C LEU A 324 2.57 8.80 5.93
N ALA A 325 1.90 7.71 6.33
CA ALA A 325 1.25 7.60 7.64
C ALA A 325 2.24 7.80 8.80
N LEU A 326 3.45 7.23 8.72
CA LEU A 326 4.50 7.45 9.73
C LEU A 326 4.88 8.93 9.89
N GLY A 327 4.77 9.73 8.82
CA GLY A 327 4.99 11.17 8.87
C GLY A 327 4.07 11.88 9.85
N TRP A 328 2.86 11.36 10.10
CA TRP A 328 1.93 11.95 11.08
C TRP A 328 2.47 11.98 12.50
N ARG A 329 3.39 11.07 12.87
CA ARG A 329 3.97 11.00 14.23
C ARG A 329 4.61 12.31 14.70
N ARG A 330 5.18 13.09 13.78
CA ARG A 330 5.83 14.35 14.14
C ARG A 330 4.84 15.47 14.50
N TRP A 331 3.55 15.28 14.21
CA TRP A 331 2.50 16.27 14.41
C TRP A 331 1.64 16.03 15.65
N PHE A 332 1.79 14.85 16.28
CA PHE A 332 1.05 14.48 17.48
C PHE A 332 2.05 14.06 18.55
N ALA A 333 2.07 14.79 19.67
CA ALA A 333 2.94 14.49 20.80
C ALA A 333 2.44 13.21 21.51
N ASP A 334 3.19 12.11 21.33
CA ASP A 334 2.99 10.80 21.96
C ASP A 334 1.53 10.32 22.08
N PRO A 335 0.79 10.18 20.96
CA PRO A 335 -0.58 9.70 21.05
C PRO A 335 -0.63 8.25 21.55
N SER A 336 -1.64 7.92 22.34
CA SER A 336 -1.92 6.53 22.73
C SER A 336 -2.16 5.63 21.51
N TRP A 337 -2.84 6.13 20.49
CA TRP A 337 -2.91 5.50 19.16
C TRP A 337 -3.23 6.51 18.05
N GLY A 338 -2.94 6.13 16.81
CA GLY A 338 -3.18 6.95 15.64
C GLY A 338 -3.33 6.13 14.36
N LEU A 339 -4.41 6.39 13.63
CA LEU A 339 -4.75 5.82 12.33
C LEU A 339 -4.82 6.93 11.29
N TRP A 340 -4.19 6.72 10.13
CA TRP A 340 -4.51 7.50 8.95
C TRP A 340 -5.45 6.70 8.05
N TRP A 341 -6.71 7.12 8.03
CA TRP A 341 -7.80 6.45 7.34
C TRP A 341 -7.96 6.99 5.92
N HIS A 342 -8.38 6.11 5.01
CA HIS A 342 -8.71 6.40 3.62
C HIS A 342 -10.01 5.69 3.22
N GLY A 343 -10.78 6.32 2.34
CA GLY A 343 -12.04 5.73 1.87
C GLY A 343 -12.84 6.61 0.94
N PRO A 344 -14.03 6.15 0.53
CA PRO A 344 -14.99 7.01 -0.15
C PRO A 344 -15.39 8.20 0.73
N ALA A 345 -15.51 9.39 0.13
CA ALA A 345 -15.77 10.62 0.87
C ALA A 345 -17.09 10.59 1.65
N HIS A 346 -18.13 9.99 1.06
CA HIS A 346 -19.44 9.84 1.70
C HIS A 346 -19.41 8.94 2.95
N GLU A 347 -18.41 8.06 3.06
CA GLU A 347 -18.26 7.25 4.26
C GLU A 347 -17.71 8.10 5.39
N LEU A 348 -16.70 8.95 5.19
CA LEU A 348 -16.12 9.76 6.27
C LEU A 348 -17.18 10.51 7.10
N ASP A 349 -18.23 11.00 6.42
CA ASP A 349 -19.34 11.74 7.02
C ASP A 349 -20.41 10.85 7.68
N ARG A 350 -20.42 9.53 7.40
CA ARG A 350 -21.42 8.53 7.81
C ARG A 350 -20.94 7.51 8.85
N GLY A 351 -19.78 7.72 9.46
CA GLY A 351 -19.33 6.95 10.63
C GLY A 351 -18.55 5.63 10.42
N PRO A 352 -17.73 5.41 9.38
CA PRO A 352 -16.78 4.29 9.31
C PRO A 352 -15.78 4.37 10.46
N LEU A 353 -15.61 5.56 11.04
CA LEU A 353 -14.79 5.80 12.21
C LEU A 353 -15.54 5.55 13.53
N ALA A 354 -16.87 5.35 13.51
CA ALA A 354 -17.64 5.06 14.70
C ALA A 354 -17.34 3.66 15.28
N ALA A 355 -16.86 2.74 14.43
CA ALA A 355 -16.35 1.43 14.85
C ALA A 355 -14.92 1.50 15.43
N LEU A 356 -14.24 2.65 15.31
CA LEU A 356 -12.93 2.84 15.92
C LEU A 356 -13.10 3.28 17.39
N PRO A 357 -12.07 3.06 18.23
CA PRO A 357 -12.04 3.64 19.56
C PRO A 357 -12.23 5.16 19.51
N GLU A 358 -12.72 5.75 20.60
CA GLU A 358 -12.90 7.20 20.71
C GLU A 358 -11.58 7.94 20.42
N GLY A 359 -11.64 8.89 19.49
CA GLY A 359 -10.49 9.66 19.02
C GLY A 359 -10.90 10.92 18.26
N ARG A 360 -10.02 11.91 18.23
CA ARG A 360 -10.19 13.14 17.45
C ARG A 360 -10.01 12.83 15.97
N VAL A 361 -11.03 13.16 15.17
CA VAL A 361 -10.98 13.04 13.71
C VAL A 361 -10.54 14.37 13.09
N ILE A 362 -9.53 14.33 12.22
CA ILE A 362 -9.01 15.47 11.48
C ILE A 362 -9.01 15.09 10.00
N ARG A 363 -9.90 15.68 9.21
CA ARG A 363 -9.89 15.50 7.75
C ARG A 363 -8.61 16.10 7.16
N THR A 364 -7.90 15.32 6.36
CA THR A 364 -6.60 15.71 5.75
C THR A 364 -6.64 15.73 4.22
N SER A 365 -7.82 15.56 3.62
CA SER A 365 -8.05 15.63 2.19
C SER A 365 -9.08 16.72 1.84
N PRO A 366 -9.00 17.31 0.64
CA PRO A 366 -9.96 18.33 0.23
C PRO A 366 -11.39 17.77 0.11
N GLY A 367 -12.38 18.67 0.21
CA GLY A 367 -13.79 18.37 -0.06
C GLY A 367 -14.16 18.41 -1.53
N PHE A 368 -13.40 19.19 -2.32
CA PHE A 368 -13.68 19.47 -3.72
C PHE A 368 -12.37 19.49 -4.52
N ILE A 369 -12.46 19.08 -5.78
CA ILE A 369 -11.41 19.19 -6.80
C ILE A 369 -12.09 19.71 -8.07
N ASP A 370 -11.57 20.77 -8.70
CA ASP A 370 -12.20 21.48 -9.84
C ASP A 370 -13.68 21.85 -9.56
N HIS A 371 -13.99 22.33 -8.35
CA HIS A 371 -15.36 22.63 -7.89
C HIS A 371 -16.33 21.43 -7.87
N GLN A 372 -15.85 20.20 -8.12
CA GLN A 372 -16.63 18.97 -8.03
C GLN A 372 -16.33 18.24 -6.72
N PRO A 373 -17.34 17.66 -6.03
CA PRO A 373 -17.12 16.89 -4.80
C PRO A 373 -16.06 15.80 -4.97
N ALA A 374 -15.15 15.70 -4.00
CA ALA A 374 -14.15 14.63 -3.97
C ALA A 374 -14.85 13.27 -3.78
N GLN A 375 -14.38 12.24 -4.49
CA GLN A 375 -14.89 10.87 -4.36
C GLN A 375 -14.18 10.12 -3.23
N LEU A 376 -12.91 10.45 -2.98
CA LEU A 376 -12.10 9.91 -1.90
C LEU A 376 -11.92 10.93 -0.78
N ALA A 377 -11.76 10.43 0.43
CA ALA A 377 -11.36 11.21 1.58
C ALA A 377 -10.26 10.50 2.37
N SER A 378 -9.52 11.30 3.14
CA SER A 378 -8.57 10.82 4.14
C SER A 378 -8.68 11.65 5.40
N ALA A 379 -8.49 10.98 6.54
CA ALA A 379 -8.54 11.61 7.84
C ALA A 379 -7.54 10.95 8.79
N VAL A 380 -6.92 11.76 9.65
CA VAL A 380 -6.23 11.25 10.82
C VAL A 380 -7.25 11.06 11.92
N VAL A 381 -7.24 9.89 12.55
CA VAL A 381 -7.95 9.62 13.79
C VAL A 381 -6.90 9.34 14.86
N VAL A 382 -6.91 10.16 15.90
CA VAL A 382 -5.87 10.13 16.94
C VAL A 382 -6.48 10.24 18.31
N ARG A 383 -5.96 9.46 19.26
CA ARG A 383 -6.23 9.62 20.69
C ARG A 383 -4.92 10.02 21.34
N MET A 384 -4.94 11.12 22.08
CA MET A 384 -3.79 11.58 22.85
C MET A 384 -3.45 10.60 23.97
#